data_AF-A0A920PQN6-F1
#
_entry.id   AF-A0A920PQN6-F1
#
_cell.length_a   1.000
_cell.length_b   1.000
_cell.length_c   1.000
_cell.angle_alpha   90.00
_cell.angle_beta   90.00
_cell.angle_gamma   90.00
#
_symmetry.space_group_name_H-M   'P 1'
#
loop_
_entity.id
_entity.type
_entity.pdbx_description
1 polymer ?
#
loop_
_entity_poly.entity_id
_entity_poly.type
_entity_poly.pdbx_seq_one_letter_code
_entity_poly.pdbx_strand_id
1 'polypeptide(L)'
;MPDNLFSRPHRLERDIAVIFMVDVSGSTKGWINEAERESLVLLCEALEVLGDRYAIYGFSGMTRKRCELYRIKRIDEAYSHAVKSRIAGIQPQDYTRMGVIIRHLTHLFRDIDARTRLLITLSDGKPDDYDGYRGEYGIEDTRQALLEAKRAGIYPFCITIDREARDYLPHMYGAVNYTQVDDVRQLPAKVSDIYRRLTT
;
A
#
# COMPACT_ATOMS: atom_id res chain seq x y z
N MET A 1 -46.25 -17.03 -2.04
CA MET A 1 -45.70 -15.65 -1.99
C MET A 1 -45.25 -15.40 -0.56
N PRO A 2 -43.96 -15.47 -0.21
CA PRO A 2 -43.50 -14.94 1.07
C PRO A 2 -42.90 -13.55 0.87
N ASP A 3 -43.53 -12.60 1.54
CA ASP A 3 -42.97 -11.49 2.30
C ASP A 3 -41.74 -10.76 1.75
N ASN A 4 -42.01 -9.56 1.26
CA ASN A 4 -41.03 -8.52 0.98
C ASN A 4 -40.22 -8.20 2.25
N LEU A 5 -39.09 -8.88 2.41
CA LEU A 5 -38.08 -8.55 3.40
C LEU A 5 -37.51 -7.16 3.08
N PHE A 6 -38.02 -6.13 3.75
CA PHE A 6 -37.42 -4.80 3.75
C PHE A 6 -36.09 -4.85 4.50
N SER A 7 -35.02 -5.26 3.82
CA SER A 7 -33.67 -4.96 4.27
C SER A 7 -33.41 -3.47 4.01
N ARG A 8 -33.42 -2.66 5.06
CA ARG A 8 -32.77 -1.34 4.99
C ARG A 8 -31.27 -1.62 5.02
N PRO A 9 -30.51 -1.37 3.93
CA PRO A 9 -29.06 -1.38 4.05
C PRO A 9 -28.71 -0.22 4.98
N HIS A 10 -28.37 -0.55 6.22
CA HIS A 10 -27.69 0.40 7.08
C HIS A 10 -26.32 0.58 6.42
N ARG A 11 -26.20 1.55 5.52
CA ARG A 11 -24.91 2.07 5.10
C ARG A 11 -24.30 2.65 6.36
N LEU A 12 -23.54 1.83 7.10
CA LEU A 12 -22.43 2.34 7.88
C LEU A 12 -21.68 3.26 6.93
N GLU A 13 -21.68 4.56 7.20
CA GLU A 13 -20.88 5.52 6.45
C GLU A 13 -19.44 4.97 6.44
N ARG A 14 -19.00 4.54 5.25
CA ARG A 14 -17.67 3.99 5.06
C ARG A 14 -16.70 5.15 5.17
N ASP A 15 -16.12 5.28 6.37
CA ASP A 15 -15.14 6.31 6.65
C ASP A 15 -13.74 5.69 6.69
N ILE A 16 -13.24 5.37 5.49
CA ILE A 16 -11.95 4.72 5.28
C ILE A 16 -11.05 5.63 4.45
N ALA A 17 -9.82 5.79 4.93
CA ALA A 17 -8.76 6.48 4.22
C ALA A 17 -7.60 5.53 3.94
N VAL A 18 -7.11 5.52 2.71
CA VAL A 18 -6.07 4.59 2.25
C VAL A 18 -4.86 5.33 1.68
N ILE A 19 -3.66 4.95 2.07
CA ILE A 19 -2.43 5.36 1.40
C ILE A 19 -1.82 4.14 0.74
N PHE A 20 -1.60 4.24 -0.56
CA PHE A 20 -0.75 3.31 -1.29
C PHE A 20 0.69 3.81 -1.25
N MET A 21 1.57 2.99 -0.71
CA MET A 21 3.01 3.12 -0.77
C MET A 21 3.53 2.15 -1.82
N VAL A 22 3.95 2.69 -2.97
CA VAL A 22 4.40 1.91 -4.13
C VAL A 22 5.92 1.96 -4.18
N ASP A 23 6.56 0.80 -4.17
CA ASP A 23 8.00 0.71 -4.36
C ASP A 23 8.34 0.98 -5.82
N VAL A 24 9.22 1.96 -6.06
CA VAL A 24 9.69 2.29 -7.40
C VAL A 24 11.19 2.04 -7.57
N SER A 25 11.80 1.22 -6.71
CA SER A 25 13.24 0.90 -6.76
C SER A 25 13.64 0.01 -7.96
N GLY A 26 14.94 -0.05 -8.22
CA GLY A 26 15.54 -0.66 -9.41
C GLY A 26 15.58 -2.19 -9.43
N SER A 27 15.20 -2.87 -8.34
CA SER A 27 15.07 -4.35 -8.32
C SER A 27 13.81 -4.84 -9.03
N THR A 28 12.86 -3.95 -9.31
CA THR A 28 11.63 -4.18 -10.06
C THR A 28 11.92 -4.38 -11.56
N LYS A 29 12.58 -5.49 -11.89
CA LYS A 29 12.98 -5.88 -13.26
C LYS A 29 11.80 -5.73 -14.23
N GLY A 30 11.85 -4.74 -15.13
CA GLY A 30 11.09 -4.57 -16.38
C GLY A 30 9.60 -4.99 -16.39
N TRP A 31 9.32 -6.30 -16.33
CA TRP A 31 7.99 -6.89 -16.29
C TRP A 31 7.24 -6.65 -14.97
N ILE A 32 7.96 -6.62 -13.84
CA ILE A 32 7.40 -6.36 -12.51
C ILE A 32 6.85 -4.93 -12.45
N ASN A 33 7.52 -3.99 -13.12
CA ASN A 33 7.14 -2.59 -13.11
C ASN A 33 5.86 -2.33 -13.93
N GLU A 34 5.66 -3.09 -15.01
CA GLU A 34 4.41 -3.04 -15.79
C GLU A 34 3.26 -3.68 -14.99
N ALA A 35 3.49 -4.86 -14.41
CA ALA A 35 2.52 -5.53 -13.56
C ALA A 35 2.11 -4.69 -12.35
N GLU A 36 3.04 -4.01 -11.67
CA GLU A 36 2.76 -3.09 -10.55
C GLU A 36 2.00 -1.84 -11.00
N ARG A 37 2.31 -1.28 -12.18
CA ARG A 37 1.56 -0.15 -12.73
C ARG A 37 0.13 -0.54 -13.10
N GLU A 38 -0.06 -1.66 -13.78
CA GLU A 38 -1.38 -2.21 -14.09
C GLU A 38 -2.17 -2.50 -12.81
N SER A 39 -1.51 -3.13 -11.84
CA SER A 39 -2.05 -3.39 -10.50
C SER A 39 -2.55 -2.10 -9.84
N LEU A 40 -1.73 -1.05 -9.85
CA LEU A 40 -2.08 0.23 -9.26
C LEU A 40 -3.27 0.86 -9.97
N VAL A 41 -3.34 0.79 -11.30
CA VAL A 41 -4.48 1.30 -12.08
C VAL A 41 -5.77 0.55 -11.74
N LEU A 42 -5.73 -0.79 -11.74
CA LEU A 42 -6.88 -1.64 -11.38
C LEU A 42 -7.35 -1.39 -9.95
N LEU A 43 -6.41 -1.19 -9.02
CA LEU A 43 -6.70 -0.84 -7.64
C LEU A 43 -7.35 0.52 -7.52
N CYS A 44 -6.85 1.54 -8.23
CA CYS A 44 -7.47 2.86 -8.26
C CYS A 44 -8.91 2.77 -8.77
N GLU A 45 -9.14 2.05 -9.87
CA GLU A 45 -10.49 1.86 -10.43
C GLU A 45 -11.41 1.14 -9.44
N ALA A 46 -10.93 0.13 -8.74
CA ALA A 46 -11.69 -0.54 -7.69
C ALA A 46 -12.07 0.41 -6.55
N LEU A 47 -11.18 1.30 -6.13
CA LEU A 47 -11.45 2.27 -5.07
C LEU A 47 -12.38 3.39 -5.49
N GLU A 48 -12.30 3.84 -6.74
CA GLU A 48 -13.27 4.79 -7.30
C GLU A 48 -14.69 4.19 -7.29
N VAL A 49 -14.82 2.90 -7.59
CA VAL A 49 -16.12 2.19 -7.52
C VAL A 49 -16.61 2.08 -6.07
N LEU A 50 -15.71 1.89 -5.11
CA LEU A 50 -16.05 1.80 -3.68
C LEU A 50 -16.34 3.16 -3.04
N GLY A 51 -15.87 4.26 -3.63
CA GLY A 51 -16.04 5.63 -3.13
C GLY A 51 -15.11 5.98 -1.96
N ASP A 52 -13.99 5.26 -1.81
CA ASP A 52 -13.07 5.44 -0.68
C ASP A 52 -12.07 6.59 -0.95
N ARG A 53 -11.62 7.26 0.13
CA ARG A 53 -10.58 8.30 0.02
C ARG A 53 -9.22 7.64 -0.02
N TYR A 54 -8.41 7.93 -1.04
CA TYR A 54 -7.07 7.37 -1.12
C TYR A 54 -6.02 8.32 -1.70
N ALA A 55 -4.77 8.11 -1.28
CA ALA A 55 -3.59 8.77 -1.83
C ALA A 55 -2.58 7.73 -2.32
N ILE A 56 -1.72 8.14 -3.25
CA ILE A 56 -0.69 7.28 -3.83
C ILE A 56 0.65 7.99 -3.73
N TYR A 57 1.61 7.31 -3.13
CA TYR A 57 2.98 7.75 -3.02
C TYR A 57 3.91 6.66 -3.54
N GLY A 58 4.79 7.03 -4.48
CA GLY A 58 5.94 6.22 -4.86
C GLY A 58 7.08 6.52 -3.90
N PHE A 59 7.95 5.55 -3.64
CA PHE A 59 9.14 5.80 -2.85
C PHE A 59 10.38 5.12 -3.42
N SER A 60 11.52 5.77 -3.20
CA SER A 60 12.83 5.22 -3.48
C SER A 60 13.82 5.72 -2.42
N GLY A 61 14.88 4.97 -2.18
CA GLY A 61 15.93 5.27 -1.23
C GLY A 61 17.30 5.08 -1.84
N MET A 62 18.30 5.72 -1.25
CA MET A 62 19.70 5.46 -1.48
C MET A 62 20.44 5.84 -0.21
N THR A 63 20.75 4.84 0.62
CA THR A 63 21.27 4.99 1.98
C THR A 63 20.38 5.85 2.89
N ARG A 64 20.84 6.14 4.10
CA ARG A 64 20.20 7.11 5.01
C ARG A 64 20.23 8.56 4.53
N LYS A 65 20.98 8.86 3.47
CA LYS A 65 21.21 10.25 3.01
C LYS A 65 20.19 10.72 1.98
N ARG A 66 19.51 9.81 1.30
CA ARG A 66 18.56 10.16 0.23
C ARG A 66 17.39 9.19 0.28
N CYS A 67 16.25 9.66 0.80
CA CYS A 67 15.00 8.91 0.78
C CYS A 67 13.96 9.80 0.15
N GLU A 68 13.50 9.43 -1.03
CA GLU A 68 12.63 10.23 -1.88
C GLU A 68 11.21 9.66 -1.84
N LEU A 69 10.25 10.58 -1.69
CA LEU A 69 8.83 10.28 -1.75
C LEU A 69 8.23 11.04 -2.92
N TYR A 70 7.67 10.31 -3.88
CA TYR A 70 7.02 10.87 -5.05
C TYR A 70 5.52 10.89 -4.83
N ARG A 71 4.95 12.08 -4.78
CA ARG A 71 3.51 12.24 -4.63
C ARG A 71 2.81 12.06 -5.97
N ILE A 72 2.15 10.92 -6.16
CA ILE A 72 1.44 10.59 -7.41
C ILE A 72 0.01 11.11 -7.37
N LYS A 73 -0.70 10.88 -6.26
CA LYS A 73 -2.07 11.35 -6.04
C LYS A 73 -2.24 11.78 -4.59
N ARG A 74 -2.80 12.98 -4.36
CA ARG A 74 -3.19 13.39 -3.00
C ARG A 74 -4.53 12.75 -2.58
N ILE A 75 -4.79 12.72 -1.28
CA ILE A 75 -6.04 12.15 -0.76
C ILE A 75 -7.28 12.93 -1.23
N ASP A 76 -7.13 14.25 -1.37
CA ASP A 76 -8.15 15.22 -1.81
C ASP A 76 -8.16 15.44 -3.33
N GLU A 77 -7.22 14.83 -4.06
CA GLU A 77 -7.12 14.96 -5.51
C GLU A 77 -7.99 13.90 -6.20
N ALA A 78 -8.84 14.33 -7.14
CA ALA A 78 -9.65 13.41 -7.94
C ALA A 78 -8.78 12.55 -8.87
N TYR A 79 -9.22 11.32 -9.14
CA TYR A 79 -8.55 10.42 -10.09
C TYR A 79 -8.79 10.85 -11.54
N SER A 80 -8.01 11.85 -11.96
CA SER A 80 -8.07 12.45 -13.29
C SER A 80 -7.09 11.79 -14.27
N HIS A 81 -7.20 12.13 -15.55
CA HIS A 81 -6.22 11.74 -16.56
C HIS A 81 -4.79 12.17 -16.18
N ALA A 82 -4.62 13.29 -15.48
CA ALA A 82 -3.30 13.73 -15.01
C ALA A 82 -2.69 12.75 -14.00
N VAL A 83 -3.50 12.21 -13.08
CA VAL A 83 -3.05 11.18 -12.13
C VAL A 83 -2.69 9.89 -12.86
N LYS A 84 -3.52 9.46 -13.82
CA LYS A 84 -3.23 8.30 -14.68
C LYS A 84 -1.91 8.47 -15.43
N SER A 85 -1.64 9.66 -15.97
CA SER A 85 -0.36 9.97 -16.64
C SER A 85 0.83 9.93 -15.67
N ARG A 86 0.67 10.39 -14.42
CA ARG A 86 1.73 10.27 -13.39
C ARG A 86 2.01 8.81 -13.04
N ILE A 87 0.97 7.98 -12.92
CA ILE A 87 1.10 6.53 -12.68
C ILE A 87 1.83 5.86 -13.85
N ALA A 88 1.43 6.15 -15.09
CA ALA A 88 2.09 5.62 -16.28
C ALA A 88 3.57 6.05 -16.38
N GLY A 89 3.86 7.28 -15.95
CA GLY A 89 5.20 7.87 -15.93
C GLY A 89 6.09 7.46 -14.75
N ILE A 90 5.65 6.56 -13.87
CA ILE A 90 6.51 6.00 -12.81
C ILE A 90 7.68 5.28 -13.48
N GLN A 91 8.89 5.68 -13.12
CA GLN A 91 10.12 5.07 -13.60
C GLN A 91 10.85 4.41 -12.43
N PRO A 92 11.48 3.23 -12.64
CA PRO A 92 12.33 2.63 -11.63
C PRO A 92 13.47 3.60 -11.26
N GLN A 93 13.77 3.67 -9.98
CA GLN A 93 14.79 4.50 -9.35
C GLN A 93 15.79 3.59 -8.61
N ASP A 94 16.39 4.07 -7.52
CA ASP A 94 17.53 3.46 -6.85
C ASP A 94 17.14 2.25 -5.98
N TYR A 95 17.15 2.38 -4.65
CA TYR A 95 17.00 1.30 -3.67
C TYR A 95 15.72 1.44 -2.82
N THR A 96 15.49 0.51 -1.89
CA THR A 96 14.29 0.39 -1.05
C THR A 96 14.62 0.59 0.44
N ARG A 97 14.25 1.76 0.99
CA ARG A 97 14.34 2.04 2.44
C ARG A 97 12.99 2.36 3.04
N MET A 98 12.25 1.32 3.43
CA MET A 98 10.83 1.43 3.81
C MET A 98 10.61 2.11 5.16
N GLY A 99 11.46 1.86 6.17
CA GLY A 99 11.18 2.32 7.54
C GLY A 99 11.00 3.83 7.68
N VAL A 100 11.83 4.63 7.02
CA VAL A 100 11.69 6.10 7.01
C VAL A 100 10.43 6.56 6.28
N ILE A 101 10.09 5.89 5.18
CA ILE A 101 8.92 6.21 4.37
C ILE A 101 7.65 5.90 5.14
N ILE A 102 7.56 4.73 5.79
CA ILE A 102 6.42 4.35 6.63
C ILE A 102 6.22 5.36 7.76
N ARG A 103 7.29 5.80 8.42
CA ARG A 103 7.21 6.83 9.47
C ARG A 103 6.73 8.17 8.93
N HIS A 104 7.22 8.57 7.76
CA HIS A 104 6.80 9.81 7.12
C HIS A 104 5.33 9.77 6.69
N LEU A 105 4.90 8.69 6.03
CA LEU A 105 3.50 8.49 5.65
C LEU A 105 2.59 8.38 6.88
N THR A 106 3.05 7.74 7.96
CA THR A 106 2.36 7.70 9.25
C THR A 106 2.13 9.11 9.79
N HIS A 107 3.13 9.99 9.68
CA HIS A 107 2.96 11.38 10.07
C HIS A 107 1.92 12.10 9.20
N LEU A 108 1.99 11.96 7.88
CA LEU A 108 1.01 12.56 6.95
C LEU A 108 -0.41 12.04 7.19
N PHE A 109 -0.55 10.78 7.61
CA PHE A 109 -1.85 10.17 7.88
C PHE A 109 -2.52 10.63 9.17
N ARG A 110 -1.77 11.22 10.11
CA ARG A 110 -2.35 11.75 11.36
C ARG A 110 -3.34 12.89 11.11
N ASP A 111 -3.11 13.67 10.05
CA ASP A 111 -3.94 14.82 9.72
C ASP A 111 -5.23 14.43 8.97
N ILE A 112 -5.39 13.14 8.65
CA ILE A 112 -6.56 12.63 7.92
C ILE A 112 -7.59 12.10 8.92
N ASP A 113 -8.72 12.80 8.98
CA ASP A 113 -9.87 12.39 9.77
C ASP A 113 -10.59 11.24 9.04
N ALA A 114 -10.42 10.02 9.56
CA ALA A 114 -11.05 8.81 9.07
C ALA A 114 -11.10 7.76 10.20
N ARG A 115 -12.24 7.07 10.35
CA ARG A 115 -12.44 5.99 11.32
C ARG A 115 -11.46 4.84 11.11
N THR A 116 -11.21 4.46 9.87
CA THR A 116 -10.25 3.41 9.51
C THR A 116 -9.17 3.98 8.59
N ARG A 117 -7.90 3.85 9.00
CA ARG A 117 -6.75 4.30 8.22
C ARG A 117 -5.92 3.11 7.77
N LEU A 118 -5.72 2.95 6.46
CA LEU A 118 -5.02 1.82 5.85
C LEU A 118 -3.77 2.25 5.12
N LEU A 119 -2.63 1.67 5.49
CA LEU A 119 -1.36 1.85 4.76
C LEU A 119 -1.09 0.58 3.95
N ILE A 120 -1.35 0.62 2.65
CA ILE A 120 -1.13 -0.51 1.75
C ILE A 120 0.23 -0.34 1.08
N THR A 121 1.10 -1.32 1.27
CA THR A 121 2.39 -1.41 0.58
C THR A 121 2.25 -2.29 -0.65
N LEU A 122 2.63 -1.77 -1.82
CA LEU A 122 2.82 -2.51 -3.06
C LEU A 122 4.32 -2.58 -3.33
N SER A 123 4.91 -3.73 -3.10
CA SER A 123 6.35 -3.97 -3.23
C SER A 123 6.58 -5.49 -3.31
N ASP A 124 7.72 -5.90 -3.86
CA ASP A 124 8.22 -7.26 -3.66
C ASP A 124 8.36 -7.59 -2.16
N GLY A 125 8.53 -6.57 -1.32
CA GLY A 125 8.42 -6.61 0.13
C GLY A 125 9.77 -6.69 0.84
N LYS A 126 10.88 -6.75 0.10
CA LYS A 126 12.21 -6.93 0.65
C LYS A 126 12.90 -5.56 0.81
N PRO A 127 13.22 -5.12 2.03
CA PRO A 127 14.06 -3.95 2.22
C PRO A 127 15.44 -4.23 1.62
N ASP A 128 15.84 -3.47 0.61
CA ASP A 128 17.12 -3.62 -0.08
C ASP A 128 17.75 -2.25 -0.28
N ASP A 129 18.86 -1.95 0.43
CA ASP A 129 19.64 -0.73 0.27
C ASP A 129 21.13 -1.10 0.11
N TYR A 130 21.93 -0.19 -0.44
CA TYR A 130 23.35 -0.42 -0.74
C TYR A 130 24.23 -0.58 0.51
N ASP A 131 23.75 -0.17 1.68
CA ASP A 131 24.46 -0.27 2.97
C ASP A 131 24.05 -1.53 3.77
N GLY A 132 24.41 -1.57 5.06
CA GLY A 132 24.04 -2.68 5.97
C GLY A 132 22.53 -2.85 6.23
N TYR A 133 21.67 -2.07 5.56
CA TYR A 133 20.22 -2.25 5.58
C TYR A 133 19.79 -3.54 4.90
N ARG A 134 20.59 -4.09 3.98
CA ARG A 134 20.36 -5.40 3.39
C ARG A 134 20.49 -6.49 4.46
N GLY A 135 19.36 -7.04 4.91
CA GLY A 135 19.30 -8.13 5.89
C GLY A 135 18.45 -7.82 7.12
N GLU A 136 18.84 -8.38 8.27
CA GLU A 136 18.06 -8.31 9.52
C GLU A 136 17.78 -6.87 9.98
N TYR A 137 18.72 -5.94 9.80
CA TYR A 137 18.52 -4.55 10.20
C TYR A 137 17.37 -3.88 9.44
N GLY A 138 17.31 -4.03 8.11
CA GLY A 138 16.23 -3.44 7.30
C GLY A 138 14.87 -4.06 7.62
N ILE A 139 14.85 -5.38 7.86
CA ILE A 139 13.66 -6.11 8.31
C ILE A 139 13.17 -5.57 9.65
N GLU A 140 14.05 -5.44 10.65
CA GLU A 140 13.69 -4.99 11.99
C GLU A 140 13.32 -3.50 12.02
N ASP A 141 14.04 -2.64 11.29
CA ASP A 141 13.69 -1.22 11.17
C ASP A 141 12.31 -1.04 10.55
N THR A 142 12.01 -1.79 9.48
CA THR A 142 10.70 -1.76 8.83
C THR A 142 9.63 -2.31 9.78
N ARG A 143 9.90 -3.40 10.49
CA ARG A 143 8.99 -3.96 11.51
C ARG A 143 8.67 -2.95 12.60
N GLN A 144 9.67 -2.24 13.13
CA GLN A 144 9.45 -1.18 14.12
C GLN A 144 8.60 -0.05 13.56
N ALA A 145 8.87 0.42 12.32
CA ALA A 145 8.06 1.44 11.67
C ALA A 145 6.59 0.99 11.48
N LEU A 146 6.35 -0.27 11.14
CA LEU A 146 5.00 -0.85 11.04
C LEU A 146 4.29 -0.92 12.40
N LEU A 147 5.01 -1.23 13.48
CA LEU A 147 4.48 -1.20 14.84
C LEU A 147 4.14 0.22 15.29
N GLU A 148 4.98 1.20 14.96
CA GLU A 148 4.71 2.62 15.20
C GLU A 148 3.44 3.08 14.46
N ALA A 149 3.26 2.69 13.20
CA ALA A 149 2.04 2.96 12.42
C ALA A 149 0.80 2.35 13.09
N LYS A 150 0.87 1.08 13.53
CA LYS A 150 -0.22 0.43 14.27
C LYS A 150 -0.58 1.16 15.56
N ARG A 151 0.42 1.60 16.33
CA ARG A 151 0.21 2.40 17.56
C ARG A 151 -0.45 3.75 17.27
N ALA A 152 -0.23 4.31 16.08
CA ALA A 152 -0.90 5.52 15.61
C ALA A 152 -2.32 5.28 15.04
N GLY A 153 -2.86 4.06 15.15
CA GLY A 153 -4.18 3.70 14.63
C GLY A 153 -4.23 3.52 13.10
N ILE A 154 -3.06 3.34 12.47
CA ILE A 154 -2.95 3.05 11.04
C ILE A 154 -2.72 1.55 10.87
N TYR A 155 -3.50 0.92 10.02
CA TYR A 155 -3.40 -0.51 9.75
C TYR A 155 -2.50 -0.75 8.53
N PRO A 156 -1.24 -1.20 8.71
CA PRO A 156 -0.40 -1.53 7.59
C PRO A 156 -0.75 -2.91 7.01
N PHE A 157 -0.75 -3.00 5.69
CA PHE A 157 -0.98 -4.23 4.95
C PHE A 157 -0.04 -4.29 3.74
N CYS A 158 0.56 -5.45 3.49
CA CYS A 158 1.44 -5.67 2.34
C CYS A 158 0.77 -6.49 1.25
N ILE A 159 0.84 -6.01 0.02
CA ILE A 159 0.48 -6.75 -1.18
C ILE A 159 1.79 -6.94 -1.95
N THR A 160 2.15 -8.20 -2.17
CA THR A 160 3.38 -8.58 -2.86
C THR A 160 3.08 -9.58 -3.98
N ILE A 161 3.88 -9.50 -5.04
CA ILE A 161 3.93 -10.48 -6.13
C ILE A 161 5.17 -11.38 -6.02
N ASP A 162 6.02 -11.15 -5.01
CA ASP A 162 7.19 -11.99 -4.74
C ASP A 162 6.76 -13.34 -4.17
N ARG A 163 7.24 -14.42 -4.80
CA ARG A 163 6.97 -15.80 -4.42
C ARG A 163 7.71 -16.20 -3.13
N GLU A 164 8.85 -15.58 -2.85
CA GLU A 164 9.70 -15.84 -1.68
C GLU A 164 9.30 -15.02 -0.45
N ALA A 165 8.30 -14.14 -0.58
CA ALA A 165 7.90 -13.21 0.47
C ALA A 165 7.41 -13.87 1.77
N ARG A 166 7.10 -15.17 1.75
CA ARG A 166 6.67 -15.93 2.94
C ARG A 166 7.76 -16.08 4.00
N ASP A 167 9.02 -15.90 3.63
CA ASP A 167 10.14 -16.12 4.55
C ASP A 167 10.36 -14.94 5.52
N TYR A 168 9.99 -13.72 5.12
CA TYR A 168 10.27 -12.50 5.89
C TYR A 168 9.02 -11.65 6.21
N LEU A 169 7.98 -11.64 5.36
CA LEU A 169 6.78 -10.83 5.60
C LEU A 169 6.01 -11.18 6.88
N PRO A 170 5.87 -12.46 7.30
CA PRO A 170 5.22 -12.78 8.56
C PRO A 170 5.90 -12.14 9.77
N HIS A 171 7.23 -12.00 9.73
CA HIS A 171 7.98 -11.35 10.80
C HIS A 171 7.78 -9.83 10.80
N MET A 172 7.72 -9.20 9.62
CA MET A 172 7.57 -7.74 9.47
C MET A 172 6.15 -7.25 9.72
N TYR A 173 5.17 -7.79 8.98
CA TYR A 173 3.78 -7.33 8.99
C TYR A 173 2.92 -8.09 10.01
N GLY A 174 3.33 -9.30 10.38
CA GLY A 174 2.52 -10.29 11.08
C GLY A 174 1.82 -11.22 10.10
N ALA A 175 1.54 -12.45 10.54
CA ALA A 175 1.06 -13.56 9.69
C ALA A 175 -0.22 -13.30 8.89
N VAL A 176 -1.02 -12.29 9.25
CA VAL A 176 -2.32 -11.99 8.63
C VAL A 176 -2.36 -10.67 7.85
N ASN A 177 -1.26 -9.91 7.85
CA ASN A 177 -1.22 -8.54 7.32
C ASN A 177 -0.49 -8.44 5.98
N TYR A 178 -0.45 -9.54 5.24
CA TYR A 178 0.06 -9.54 3.88
C TYR A 178 -0.75 -10.50 2.99
N THR A 179 -0.73 -10.25 1.70
CA THR A 179 -1.20 -11.20 0.69
C THR A 179 -0.20 -11.29 -0.45
N GLN A 180 0.11 -12.53 -0.82
CA GLN A 180 0.84 -12.85 -2.04
C GLN A 180 -0.17 -12.94 -3.18
N VAL A 181 0.16 -12.35 -4.32
CA VAL A 181 -0.69 -12.31 -5.50
C VAL A 181 0.08 -12.81 -6.70
N ASP A 182 -0.36 -13.94 -7.25
CA ASP A 182 0.27 -14.53 -8.45
C ASP A 182 -0.21 -13.87 -9.75
N ASP A 183 -1.35 -13.17 -9.70
CA ASP A 183 -1.99 -12.52 -10.84
C ASP A 183 -2.60 -11.18 -10.41
N VAL A 184 -2.09 -10.09 -10.99
CA VAL A 184 -2.49 -8.71 -10.72
C VAL A 184 -4.00 -8.47 -10.85
N ARG A 185 -4.69 -9.25 -11.68
CA ARG A 185 -6.15 -9.15 -11.86
C ARG A 185 -6.94 -9.55 -10.61
N GLN A 186 -6.32 -10.25 -9.67
CA GLN A 186 -6.95 -10.63 -8.41
C GLN A 186 -6.91 -9.52 -7.35
N LEU A 187 -6.13 -8.46 -7.58
CA LEU A 187 -5.93 -7.38 -6.59
C LEU A 187 -7.20 -6.66 -6.15
N PRO A 188 -8.13 -6.27 -7.05
CA PRO A 188 -9.39 -5.66 -6.64
C PRO A 188 -10.19 -6.53 -5.66
N ALA A 189 -10.22 -7.84 -5.89
CA ALA A 189 -10.90 -8.79 -5.02
C ALA A 189 -10.20 -8.90 -3.66
N LYS A 190 -8.87 -8.98 -3.63
CA LYS A 190 -8.09 -9.04 -2.39
C LYS A 190 -8.25 -7.79 -1.54
N VAL A 191 -8.23 -6.62 -2.17
CA VAL A 191 -8.46 -5.35 -1.47
C VAL A 191 -9.87 -5.29 -0.90
N SER A 192 -10.87 -5.76 -1.65
CA SER A 192 -12.23 -5.91 -1.14
C SER A 192 -12.32 -6.85 0.07
N ASP A 193 -11.57 -7.95 0.08
CA ASP A 193 -11.50 -8.88 1.22
C ASP A 193 -10.90 -8.22 2.46
N ILE A 194 -9.82 -7.44 2.28
CA ILE A 194 -9.15 -6.70 3.35
C ILE A 194 -10.13 -5.69 3.97
N TYR A 195 -10.84 -4.93 3.16
CA TYR A 195 -11.86 -4.01 3.66
C TYR A 195 -12.94 -4.72 4.47
N ARG A 196 -13.43 -5.89 4.01
CA ARG A 196 -14.43 -6.66 4.77
C ARG A 196 -13.93 -7.09 6.14
N ARG A 197 -12.67 -7.51 6.25
CA ARG A 197 -12.06 -7.90 7.54
C ARG A 197 -11.92 -6.73 8.52
N LEU A 198 -11.80 -5.50 8.01
CA LEU A 198 -11.57 -4.29 8.81
C LEU A 198 -12.84 -3.52 9.17
N THR A 199 -13.94 -3.81 8.48
CA THR A 199 -15.25 -3.16 8.65
C THR A 199 -16.27 -4.03 9.38
N THR A 200 -15.90 -5.27 9.71
CA THR A 200 -16.68 -6.17 10.58
C THR A 200 -16.28 -5.94 12.02
#